data_AF-A0A955X1D4-F1
#
_entry.id   AF-A0A955X1D4-F1
#
_cell.length_a   1.000
_cell.length_b   1.000
_cell.length_c   1.000
_cell.angle_alpha   90.00
_cell.angle_beta   90.00
_cell.angle_gamma   90.00
#
_symmetry.space_group_name_H-M   'P 1'
#
loop_
_entity.id
_entity.type
_entity.pdbx_description
1 polymer ?
#
loop_
_entity_poly.entity_id
_entity_poly.type
_entity_poly.pdbx_seq_one_letter_code
_entity_poly.pdbx_strand_id
1 'polypeptide(L)'
;MYYVVVATVFPELPEPTQGNRRLVACGSVLVHALALALCLVAGPPGIAPGRLPEPAQPSTGAPPSSATRTSTGLRSAASTRASDPRRPAPERPAIAGDRESRRCPNRARVVEAAERWLGTEYVLGGRAGRRGCRRDGRRVRCPDGVDCQSLIFFAYEEVFGVPWTRFSVMPSVSVRRRLLGRPAPGLGGVLRSALKPDRLRPGDVLFFLAEGYNLEADSPLLVQDGLRYGVWHTGLVHHVEGGQVFVIHARPGDEVVIQPLDDIWFDGLYVLRKPC
;
A
#
# COMPACT_ATOMS: atom_id res chain seq x y z
N MET A 1 -27.37 1.57 1.70
CA MET A 1 -27.86 0.36 0.99
C MET A 1 -28.09 0.81 -0.43
N TYR A 2 -27.24 0.39 -1.37
CA TYR A 2 -27.43 0.68 -2.79
C TYR A 2 -27.56 -0.66 -3.49
N TYR A 3 -28.68 -0.83 -4.20
CA TYR A 3 -28.90 -1.95 -5.11
C TYR A 3 -28.11 -1.65 -6.40
N VAL A 4 -27.31 -2.61 -6.85
CA VAL A 4 -26.75 -2.62 -8.20
C VAL A 4 -27.84 -3.19 -9.10
N VAL A 5 -28.45 -2.35 -9.94
CA VAL A 5 -29.28 -2.82 -11.06
C VAL A 5 -28.34 -3.07 -12.22
N VAL A 6 -28.09 -4.33 -12.53
CA VAL A 6 -27.43 -4.74 -13.78
C VAL A 6 -28.52 -4.74 -14.85
N ALA A 7 -28.54 -3.72 -15.70
CA ALA A 7 -29.37 -3.71 -16.90
C ALA A 7 -28.60 -4.44 -18.01
N THR A 8 -28.95 -5.71 -18.24
CA THR A 8 -28.59 -6.43 -19.46
C THR A 8 -29.55 -6.03 -20.57
N VAL A 9 -28.98 -5.64 -21.71
CA VAL A 9 -29.69 -5.39 -22.97
C VAL A 9 -30.16 -6.74 -23.52
N PHE A 10 -31.47 -6.95 -23.59
CA PHE A 10 -32.07 -8.03 -24.38
C PHE A 10 -32.79 -7.41 -25.59
N PRO A 11 -32.72 -8.01 -26.79
CA PRO A 11 -33.52 -7.59 -27.92
C PRO A 11 -35.00 -7.96 -27.70
N GLU A 12 -35.86 -7.16 -28.32
CA GLU A 12 -37.33 -7.10 -28.20
C GLU A 12 -38.04 -8.46 -28.09
N LEU A 13 -38.87 -8.59 -27.05
CA LEU A 13 -39.93 -9.60 -26.96
C LEU A 13 -41.29 -8.88 -26.85
N PRO A 14 -42.36 -9.43 -27.47
CA PRO A 14 -43.63 -8.74 -27.63
C PRO A 14 -44.40 -8.57 -26.30
N GLU A 15 -45.16 -7.47 -26.21
CA GLU A 15 -45.93 -7.08 -25.02
C GLU A 15 -46.95 -8.16 -24.58
N PRO A 16 -47.04 -8.47 -23.28
CA PRO A 16 -48.08 -9.34 -22.75
C PRO A 16 -49.38 -8.57 -22.50
N THR A 17 -50.47 -9.08 -23.07
CA THR A 17 -51.85 -8.64 -22.82
C THR A 17 -52.25 -8.73 -21.34
N GLN A 18 -53.05 -7.75 -20.89
CA GLN A 18 -53.63 -7.67 -19.55
C GLN A 18 -54.43 -8.93 -19.19
N GLY A 19 -53.89 -9.75 -18.29
CA GLY A 19 -54.66 -10.80 -17.65
C GLY A 19 -53.81 -11.85 -16.96
N ASN A 20 -53.33 -11.57 -15.74
CA ASN A 20 -53.26 -12.54 -14.62
C ASN A 20 -52.41 -11.99 -13.47
N ARG A 21 -53.08 -11.35 -12.50
CA ARG A 21 -52.55 -11.19 -11.14
C ARG A 21 -52.93 -12.45 -10.36
N ARG A 22 -51.98 -13.37 -10.14
CA ARG A 22 -51.85 -14.31 -9.01
C ARG A 22 -50.89 -15.43 -9.41
N LEU A 23 -49.66 -15.39 -8.88
CA LEU A 23 -48.71 -16.50 -8.65
C LEU A 23 -47.27 -15.98 -8.75
N VAL A 24 -46.77 -15.36 -7.67
CA VAL A 24 -45.31 -15.25 -7.43
C VAL A 24 -45.08 -15.45 -5.94
N ALA A 25 -45.08 -16.71 -5.52
CA ALA A 25 -44.46 -17.17 -4.29
C ALA A 25 -43.95 -18.60 -4.58
N CYS A 26 -42.73 -18.89 -4.14
CA CYS A 26 -41.93 -20.10 -4.43
C CYS A 26 -41.21 -20.11 -5.79
N GLY A 27 -40.01 -19.52 -5.81
CA GLY A 27 -39.08 -19.67 -6.93
C GLY A 27 -37.75 -18.94 -6.69
N SER A 28 -37.13 -19.08 -5.52
CA SER A 28 -35.84 -18.41 -5.25
C SER A 28 -34.90 -19.23 -4.35
N VAL A 29 -34.80 -20.53 -4.62
CA VAL A 29 -33.83 -21.41 -3.92
C VAL A 29 -32.93 -22.18 -4.90
N LEU A 30 -33.13 -22.09 -6.22
CA LEU A 30 -32.40 -22.90 -7.21
C LEU A 30 -31.50 -22.11 -8.19
N VAL A 31 -31.02 -20.92 -7.81
CA VAL A 31 -30.06 -20.15 -8.64
C VAL A 31 -28.71 -19.93 -7.94
N HIS A 32 -28.60 -20.24 -6.64
CA HIS A 32 -27.34 -20.06 -5.90
C HIS A 32 -26.33 -21.21 -6.03
N ALA A 33 -26.71 -22.34 -6.64
CA ALA A 33 -25.81 -23.49 -6.77
C ALA A 33 -25.03 -23.56 -8.10
N LEU A 34 -25.35 -22.72 -9.10
CA LEU A 34 -24.68 -22.79 -10.42
C LEU A 34 -23.63 -21.68 -10.66
N ALA A 35 -23.64 -20.60 -9.87
CA ALA A 35 -22.69 -19.49 -10.03
C ALA A 35 -21.33 -19.73 -9.34
N LEU A 36 -21.21 -20.76 -8.48
CA LEU A 36 -19.94 -21.11 -7.83
C LEU A 36 -19.12 -22.18 -8.59
N ALA A 37 -19.66 -22.78 -9.65
CA ALA A 37 -18.97 -23.81 -10.42
C ALA A 37 -18.29 -23.30 -11.72
N LEU A 38 -18.48 -22.03 -12.11
CA LEU A 38 -17.94 -21.48 -13.35
C LEU A 38 -16.71 -20.55 -13.21
N CYS A 39 -16.17 -20.39 -12.00
CA CYS A 39 -14.90 -19.65 -11.79
C CYS A 39 -13.65 -20.56 -11.80
N LEU A 40 -13.77 -21.85 -12.16
CA LEU A 40 -12.64 -22.80 -12.18
C LEU A 40 -12.21 -23.27 -13.58
N VAL A 41 -12.75 -22.72 -14.69
CA VAL A 41 -12.40 -23.21 -16.05
C VAL A 41 -12.03 -22.11 -17.06
N ALA A 42 -12.14 -20.82 -16.74
CA ALA A 42 -11.71 -19.78 -17.67
C ALA A 42 -10.28 -19.29 -17.34
N GLY A 43 -9.27 -19.91 -17.98
CA GLY A 43 -7.93 -19.35 -18.07
C GLY A 43 -7.94 -18.01 -18.83
N PRO A 44 -6.98 -17.10 -18.56
CA PRO A 44 -6.94 -15.80 -19.21
C PRO A 44 -6.71 -15.95 -20.73
N PRO A 45 -7.30 -15.06 -21.56
CA PRO A 45 -7.08 -15.06 -22.99
C PRO A 45 -5.61 -14.80 -23.33
N GLY A 46 -5.09 -15.61 -24.26
CA GLY A 46 -3.68 -15.71 -24.61
C GLY A 46 -3.04 -14.39 -25.04
N ILE A 47 -2.01 -14.00 -24.30
CA ILE A 47 -0.95 -13.11 -24.76
C ILE A 47 0.02 -13.98 -25.55
N ALA A 48 0.25 -13.64 -26.82
CA ALA A 48 1.26 -14.31 -27.66
C ALA A 48 2.65 -14.19 -27.01
N PRO A 49 3.45 -15.27 -26.93
CA PRO A 49 4.76 -15.21 -26.31
C PRO A 49 5.73 -14.43 -27.20
N GLY A 50 5.99 -13.18 -26.84
CA GLY A 50 7.17 -12.46 -27.30
C GLY A 50 8.41 -13.14 -26.73
N ARG A 51 9.37 -13.49 -27.60
CA ARG A 51 10.68 -14.04 -27.23
C ARG A 51 11.34 -13.15 -26.17
N LEU A 52 11.48 -13.66 -24.96
CA LEU A 52 12.42 -13.13 -23.97
C LEU A 52 13.84 -13.45 -24.45
N PRO A 53 14.80 -12.51 -24.32
CA PRO A 53 16.20 -12.79 -24.59
C PRO A 53 16.74 -13.83 -23.60
N GLU A 54 17.43 -14.81 -24.16
CA GLU A 54 18.05 -15.94 -23.48
C GLU A 54 19.11 -15.43 -22.47
N PRO A 55 19.05 -15.83 -21.19
CA PRO A 55 20.08 -15.46 -20.23
C PRO A 55 21.39 -16.18 -20.56
N ALA A 56 22.48 -15.43 -20.64
CA ALA A 56 23.83 -15.95 -20.84
C ALA A 56 24.17 -17.01 -19.78
N GLN A 57 24.58 -18.19 -20.22
CA GLN A 57 24.97 -19.29 -19.34
C GLN A 57 26.23 -18.91 -18.54
N PRO A 58 26.24 -19.14 -17.21
CA PRO A 58 27.45 -18.99 -16.42
C PRO A 58 28.44 -20.12 -16.73
N SER A 59 29.67 -19.74 -17.05
CA SER A 59 30.79 -20.65 -17.28
C SER A 59 31.09 -21.49 -16.03
N THR A 60 31.09 -22.81 -16.19
CA THR A 60 31.49 -23.80 -15.19
C THR A 60 33.01 -23.78 -14.98
N GLY A 61 33.47 -22.91 -14.07
CA GLY A 61 34.84 -22.95 -13.53
C GLY A 61 34.90 -23.86 -12.31
N ALA A 62 35.54 -25.02 -12.46
CA ALA A 62 35.85 -25.94 -11.36
C ALA A 62 36.86 -25.32 -10.37
N PRO A 63 36.71 -25.51 -9.04
CA PRO A 63 37.73 -25.10 -8.08
C PRO A 63 38.84 -26.17 -7.96
N PRO A 64 40.12 -25.77 -7.80
CA PRO A 64 41.20 -26.69 -7.53
C PRO A 64 41.20 -27.17 -6.06
N SER A 65 41.59 -28.44 -5.95
CA SER A 65 41.95 -29.18 -4.75
C SER A 65 43.16 -28.57 -4.03
N SER A 66 43.07 -28.45 -2.70
CA SER A 66 44.22 -28.34 -1.78
C SER A 66 43.73 -28.75 -0.38
N ALA A 67 44.13 -29.92 0.11
CA ALA A 67 45.39 -30.21 0.81
C ALA A 67 45.32 -29.90 2.32
N THR A 68 45.28 -30.99 3.07
CA THR A 68 45.48 -31.18 4.49
C THR A 68 46.68 -30.42 5.06
N ARG A 69 46.49 -29.61 6.11
CA ARG A 69 47.52 -29.35 7.14
C ARG A 69 46.91 -29.16 8.52
N THR A 70 47.29 -30.08 9.40
CA THR A 70 47.26 -30.04 10.85
C THR A 70 48.25 -28.97 11.36
N SER A 71 47.85 -28.12 12.32
CA SER A 71 48.73 -27.67 13.41
C SER A 71 48.01 -26.78 14.43
N THR A 72 47.99 -27.28 15.67
CA THR A 72 48.46 -26.60 16.89
C THR A 72 47.79 -25.30 17.34
N GLY A 73 47.21 -25.36 18.54
CA GLY A 73 46.53 -24.26 19.18
C GLY A 73 47.41 -23.09 19.63
N LEU A 74 46.74 -21.97 19.83
CA LEU A 74 47.19 -20.88 20.68
C LEU A 74 45.96 -20.25 21.35
N ARG A 75 46.04 -20.16 22.68
CA ARG A 75 45.09 -19.51 23.57
C ARG A 75 45.00 -18.03 23.19
N SER A 76 43.79 -17.54 22.89
CA SER A 76 43.52 -16.10 22.80
C SER A 76 42.68 -15.68 24.00
N ALA A 77 43.25 -14.80 24.82
CA ALA A 77 42.64 -14.26 26.02
C ALA A 77 41.40 -13.43 25.66
N ALA A 78 40.28 -13.76 26.30
CA ALA A 78 39.08 -12.94 26.29
C ALA A 78 39.39 -11.59 26.95
N SER A 79 39.50 -10.53 26.15
CA SER A 79 39.50 -9.15 26.62
C SER A 79 38.06 -8.67 26.73
N THR A 80 37.46 -8.86 27.90
CA THR A 80 36.25 -8.18 28.33
C THR A 80 36.57 -6.70 28.54
N ARG A 81 36.54 -5.90 27.46
CA ARG A 81 36.43 -4.45 27.58
C ARG A 81 35.04 -4.11 28.06
N ALA A 82 34.93 -3.87 29.36
CA ALA A 82 33.78 -3.24 29.96
C ALA A 82 33.52 -1.89 29.26
N SER A 83 32.34 -1.76 28.67
CA SER A 83 31.83 -0.54 28.06
C SER A 83 31.81 0.57 29.12
N ASP A 84 32.56 1.64 28.87
CA ASP A 84 32.59 2.84 29.71
C ASP A 84 31.19 3.47 29.76
N PRO A 85 30.51 3.50 30.93
CA PRO A 85 29.17 4.06 31.08
C PRO A 85 29.13 5.60 30.94
N ARG A 86 30.26 6.25 30.68
CA ARG A 86 30.34 7.71 30.48
C ARG A 86 30.56 8.13 29.03
N ARG A 87 30.57 7.20 28.07
CA ARG A 87 30.63 7.59 26.66
C ARG A 87 29.26 8.20 26.27
N PRO A 88 29.15 9.51 25.98
CA PRO A 88 27.91 10.07 25.50
C PRO A 88 27.47 9.28 24.27
N ALA A 89 26.18 8.93 24.22
CA ALA A 89 25.60 8.27 23.05
C ALA A 89 26.02 9.07 21.79
N PRO A 90 26.40 8.41 20.69
CA PRO A 90 26.74 9.12 19.47
C PRO A 90 25.59 10.07 19.15
N GLU A 91 25.91 11.37 19.05
CA GLU A 91 24.93 12.39 18.69
C GLU A 91 24.26 11.92 17.39
N ARG A 92 22.95 11.62 17.48
CA ARG A 92 22.14 11.39 16.30
C ARG A 92 22.38 12.60 15.40
N PRO A 93 22.90 12.42 14.17
CA PRO A 93 23.16 13.53 13.28
C PRO A 93 21.87 14.35 13.19
N ALA A 94 21.99 15.67 13.35
CA ALA A 94 20.86 16.59 13.27
C ALA A 94 20.26 16.48 11.86
N ILE A 95 19.33 15.54 11.69
CA ILE A 95 18.62 15.30 10.45
C ILE A 95 18.00 16.64 10.07
N ALA A 96 18.04 17.02 8.80
CA ALA A 96 17.31 18.18 8.25
C ALA A 96 15.80 18.17 8.61
N GLY A 97 15.31 17.08 9.19
CA GLY A 97 14.05 16.96 9.90
C GLY A 97 13.87 17.88 11.11
N ASP A 98 14.90 18.40 11.78
CA ASP A 98 14.73 19.17 13.04
C ASP A 98 14.04 20.54 12.84
N ARG A 99 14.25 21.21 11.69
CA ARG A 99 13.53 22.47 11.41
C ARG A 99 12.08 22.24 10.99
N GLU A 100 11.83 21.24 10.14
CA GLU A 100 10.48 20.92 9.65
C GLU A 100 9.64 20.29 10.77
N SER A 101 10.22 19.42 11.60
CA SER A 101 9.54 18.82 12.75
C SER A 101 9.11 19.87 13.76
N ARG A 102 9.97 20.85 14.06
CA ARG A 102 9.62 22.00 14.92
C ARG A 102 8.50 22.85 14.33
N ARG A 103 8.51 23.07 13.01
CA ARG A 103 7.49 23.88 12.33
C ARG A 103 6.14 23.17 12.26
N CYS A 104 6.15 21.85 12.14
CA CYS A 104 4.96 21.04 11.88
C CYS A 104 4.95 19.78 12.76
N PRO A 105 4.81 19.93 14.08
CA PRO A 105 5.02 18.84 15.05
C PRO A 105 4.10 17.65 14.82
N ASN A 106 2.85 17.88 14.41
CA ASN A 106 1.92 16.78 14.12
C ASN A 106 2.35 15.94 12.92
N ARG A 107 3.03 16.52 11.92
CA ARG A 107 3.52 15.75 10.76
C ARG A 107 4.70 14.87 11.15
N ALA A 108 5.61 15.38 11.97
CA ALA A 108 6.69 14.58 12.56
C ALA A 108 6.13 13.42 13.42
N ARG A 109 5.17 13.72 14.30
CA ARG A 109 4.51 12.69 15.13
C ARG A 109 3.81 11.61 14.31
N VAL A 110 3.28 11.93 13.12
CA VAL A 110 2.70 10.91 12.22
C VAL A 110 3.78 9.98 11.68
N VAL A 111 4.94 10.50 11.30
CA VAL A 111 6.07 9.67 10.86
C VAL A 111 6.54 8.77 12.00
N GLU A 112 6.75 9.33 13.19
CA GLU A 112 7.14 8.58 14.39
C GLU A 112 6.12 7.49 14.75
N ALA A 113 4.81 7.77 14.65
CA ALA A 113 3.76 6.79 14.88
C ALA A 113 3.78 5.67 13.83
N ALA A 114 4.13 5.97 12.58
CA ALA A 114 4.30 4.96 11.53
C ALA A 114 5.55 4.09 11.76
N GLU A 115 6.67 4.66 12.24
CA GLU A 115 7.91 3.92 12.54
C GLU A 115 7.72 2.80 13.55
N ARG A 116 6.75 2.93 14.48
CA ARG A 116 6.42 1.87 15.45
C ARG A 116 5.98 0.55 14.81
N TRP A 117 5.63 0.57 13.54
CA TRP A 117 5.18 -0.59 12.79
C TRP A 117 6.28 -1.25 11.96
N LEU A 118 7.50 -0.71 11.91
CA LEU A 118 8.62 -1.30 11.16
C LEU A 118 8.79 -2.80 11.49
N GLY A 119 8.97 -3.61 10.45
CA GLY A 119 9.06 -5.07 10.56
C GLY A 119 7.73 -5.80 10.78
N THR A 120 6.60 -5.09 10.79
CA THR A 120 5.28 -5.77 10.87
C THR A 120 4.93 -6.35 9.50
N GLU A 121 4.52 -7.61 9.49
CA GLU A 121 4.09 -8.33 8.29
C GLU A 121 2.95 -7.61 7.54
N TYR A 122 3.08 -7.58 6.21
CA TYR A 122 2.03 -7.14 5.32
C TYR A 122 0.94 -8.19 5.18
N VAL A 123 -0.30 -7.80 5.44
CA VAL A 123 -1.48 -8.61 5.17
C VAL A 123 -2.51 -7.74 4.46
N LEU A 124 -2.98 -8.15 3.29
CA LEU A 124 -4.01 -7.42 2.55
C LEU A 124 -5.29 -7.29 3.41
N GLY A 125 -5.74 -6.07 3.68
CA GLY A 125 -6.85 -5.82 4.61
C GLY A 125 -6.50 -6.01 6.09
N GLY A 126 -5.22 -6.22 6.42
CA GLY A 126 -4.69 -6.36 7.77
C GLY A 126 -4.96 -5.11 8.60
N ARG A 127 -5.48 -5.30 9.81
CA ARG A 127 -5.73 -4.19 10.76
C ARG A 127 -5.20 -4.56 12.15
N ALA A 128 -4.08 -5.27 12.19
CA ALA A 128 -3.39 -5.71 13.38
C ALA A 128 -4.30 -6.41 14.38
N GLY A 129 -5.22 -7.26 13.89
CA GLY A 129 -6.14 -8.00 14.74
C GLY A 129 -7.15 -7.12 15.51
N ARG A 130 -7.29 -5.84 15.15
CA ARG A 130 -8.24 -4.91 15.77
C ARG A 130 -9.68 -5.31 15.44
N ARG A 131 -10.64 -4.78 16.20
CA ARG A 131 -12.07 -4.92 15.91
C ARG A 131 -12.54 -3.81 14.98
N GLY A 132 -13.52 -4.11 14.13
CA GLY A 132 -14.15 -3.11 13.25
C GLY A 132 -14.35 -3.57 11.82
N CYS A 133 -13.66 -4.63 11.40
CA CYS A 133 -13.88 -5.28 10.12
C CYS A 133 -15.28 -5.91 10.06
N ARG A 134 -15.83 -5.98 8.84
CA ARG A 134 -17.12 -6.59 8.58
C ARG A 134 -17.00 -7.75 7.62
N ARG A 135 -17.66 -8.85 7.96
CA ARG A 135 -17.86 -10.01 7.08
C ARG A 135 -19.33 -10.38 7.14
N ASP A 136 -19.99 -10.47 5.99
CA ASP A 136 -21.42 -10.79 5.88
C ASP A 136 -22.31 -9.89 6.77
N GLY A 137 -21.98 -8.59 6.80
CA GLY A 137 -22.68 -7.59 7.62
C GLY A 137 -22.39 -7.63 9.12
N ARG A 138 -21.66 -8.64 9.62
CA ARG A 138 -21.32 -8.80 11.04
C ARG A 138 -19.95 -8.23 11.36
N ARG A 139 -19.79 -7.65 12.56
CA ARG A 139 -18.47 -7.19 13.06
C ARG A 139 -17.63 -8.40 13.46
N VAL A 140 -16.43 -8.48 12.90
CA VAL A 140 -15.45 -9.52 13.18
C VAL A 140 -14.11 -8.90 13.60
N ARG A 141 -13.22 -9.74 14.14
CA ARG A 141 -11.81 -9.39 14.29
C ARG A 141 -11.21 -9.25 12.89
N CYS A 142 -10.43 -8.21 12.68
CA CYS A 142 -9.69 -8.03 11.44
C CYS A 142 -8.54 -9.04 11.35
N PRO A 143 -8.00 -9.32 10.15
CA PRO A 143 -6.75 -10.06 10.01
C PRO A 143 -5.63 -9.41 10.84
N ASP A 144 -4.73 -10.27 11.34
CA ASP A 144 -3.45 -9.84 11.91
C ASP A 144 -2.57 -9.22 10.81
N GLY A 145 -1.47 -8.57 11.17
CA GLY A 145 -0.64 -7.79 10.24
C GLY A 145 -1.26 -6.46 9.79
N VAL A 146 -0.60 -5.75 8.87
CA VAL A 146 -1.05 -4.43 8.39
C VAL A 146 -1.04 -4.35 6.87
N ASP A 147 -2.01 -3.63 6.28
CA ASP A 147 -1.90 -3.21 4.89
C ASP A 147 -1.36 -1.77 4.77
N CYS A 148 -1.08 -1.36 3.54
CA CYS A 148 -0.51 -0.07 3.20
C CYS A 148 -1.33 1.13 3.68
N GLN A 149 -2.67 1.02 3.70
CA GLN A 149 -3.56 2.08 4.19
C GLN A 149 -3.68 2.09 5.71
N SER A 150 -3.75 0.92 6.32
CA SER A 150 -3.91 0.75 7.77
C SER A 150 -2.75 1.34 8.54
N LEU A 151 -1.52 1.22 8.02
CA LEU A 151 -0.34 1.90 8.56
C LEU A 151 -0.59 3.40 8.71
N ILE A 152 -1.09 4.05 7.64
CA ILE A 152 -1.38 5.48 7.63
C ILE A 152 -2.54 5.80 8.58
N PHE A 153 -3.60 4.99 8.58
CA PHE A 153 -4.76 5.20 9.44
C PHE A 153 -4.41 5.09 10.92
N PHE A 154 -3.56 4.13 11.30
CA PHE A 154 -3.12 3.96 12.69
C PHE A 154 -2.19 5.09 13.13
N ALA A 155 -1.26 5.51 12.27
CA ALA A 155 -0.43 6.68 12.55
C ALA A 155 -1.28 7.95 12.76
N TYR A 156 -2.31 8.14 11.94
CA TYR A 156 -3.22 9.28 12.08
C TYR A 156 -4.14 9.16 13.31
N GLU A 157 -4.59 7.96 13.65
CA GLU A 157 -5.38 7.72 14.86
C GLU A 157 -4.59 8.07 16.12
N GLU A 158 -3.31 7.64 16.20
CA GLU A 158 -2.43 7.94 17.33
C GLU A 158 -2.22 9.45 17.51
N VAL A 159 -2.00 10.18 16.42
CA VAL A 159 -1.65 11.60 16.49
C VAL A 159 -2.87 12.51 16.64
N PHE A 160 -3.96 12.22 15.94
CA PHE A 160 -5.13 13.09 15.86
C PHE A 160 -6.34 12.58 16.65
N GLY A 161 -6.28 11.39 17.25
CA GLY A 161 -7.38 10.79 18.00
C GLY A 161 -8.59 10.40 17.15
N VAL A 162 -8.45 10.40 15.81
CA VAL A 162 -9.53 10.03 14.89
C VAL A 162 -9.51 8.51 14.73
N PRO A 163 -10.59 7.79 15.11
CA PRO A 163 -10.59 6.33 15.01
C PRO A 163 -10.32 5.85 13.59
N TRP A 164 -9.49 4.81 13.43
CA TRP A 164 -9.08 4.33 12.11
C TRP A 164 -10.27 3.96 11.21
N THR A 165 -11.36 3.49 11.83
CA THR A 165 -12.62 3.13 11.16
C THR A 165 -13.36 4.31 10.52
N ARG A 166 -12.95 5.55 10.81
CA ARG A 166 -13.47 6.77 10.18
C ARG A 166 -12.80 7.10 8.85
N PHE A 167 -11.62 6.54 8.58
CA PHE A 167 -10.97 6.69 7.28
C PHE A 167 -11.66 5.80 6.25
N SER A 168 -11.71 6.27 5.00
CA SER A 168 -12.22 5.46 3.90
C SER A 168 -11.09 4.63 3.31
N VAL A 169 -11.35 3.35 3.10
CA VAL A 169 -10.48 2.46 2.33
C VAL A 169 -10.49 2.75 0.83
N MET A 170 -11.37 3.64 0.37
CA MET A 170 -11.43 4.13 -1.00
C MET A 170 -10.62 5.44 -1.10
N PRO A 171 -9.42 5.45 -1.70
CA PRO A 171 -8.60 6.65 -1.82
C PRO A 171 -9.33 7.87 -2.38
N SER A 172 -10.18 7.71 -3.40
CA SER A 172 -10.95 8.83 -3.98
C SER A 172 -11.86 9.50 -2.95
N VAL A 173 -12.46 8.71 -2.05
CA VAL A 173 -13.30 9.21 -0.97
C VAL A 173 -12.45 9.93 0.08
N SER A 174 -11.28 9.39 0.40
CA SER A 174 -10.31 10.01 1.32
C SER A 174 -9.81 11.36 0.82
N VAL A 175 -9.51 11.49 -0.48
CA VAL A 175 -9.15 12.75 -1.14
C VAL A 175 -10.33 13.73 -1.09
N ARG A 176 -11.50 13.33 -1.61
CA ARG A 176 -12.69 14.19 -1.71
C ARG A 176 -13.12 14.75 -0.35
N ARG A 177 -13.05 13.92 0.70
CA ARG A 177 -13.41 14.28 2.08
C ARG A 177 -12.24 14.85 2.89
N ARG A 178 -11.04 14.97 2.31
CA ARG A 178 -9.85 15.53 2.94
C ARG A 178 -9.47 14.84 4.26
N LEU A 179 -9.72 13.53 4.35
CA LEU A 179 -9.55 12.78 5.61
C LEU A 179 -8.08 12.77 6.06
N LEU A 180 -7.16 12.62 5.09
CA LEU A 180 -5.72 12.57 5.30
C LEU A 180 -5.01 13.90 4.98
N GLY A 181 -5.76 14.98 4.75
CA GLY A 181 -5.18 16.29 4.43
C GLY A 181 -5.74 16.90 3.16
N ARG A 182 -5.08 17.94 2.67
CA ARG A 182 -5.39 18.60 1.39
C ARG A 182 -4.35 18.20 0.34
N PRO A 183 -4.69 18.24 -0.96
CA PRO A 183 -3.69 18.05 -2.01
C PRO A 183 -2.50 18.99 -1.81
N ALA A 184 -1.29 18.44 -1.82
CA ALA A 184 -0.08 19.25 -1.69
C ALA A 184 0.07 20.15 -2.93
N PRO A 185 0.46 21.44 -2.78
CA PRO A 185 0.54 22.37 -3.90
C PRO A 185 1.40 21.85 -5.05
N GLY A 186 0.80 21.70 -6.23
CA GLY A 186 1.48 21.19 -7.44
C GLY A 186 1.85 19.70 -7.41
N LEU A 187 1.32 18.94 -6.45
CA LEU A 187 1.53 17.49 -6.32
C LEU A 187 0.20 16.71 -6.14
N GLY A 188 -0.94 17.37 -6.36
CA GLY A 188 -2.28 16.78 -6.28
C GLY A 188 -2.65 15.95 -7.50
N GLY A 189 -1.79 15.00 -7.87
CA GLY A 189 -1.89 14.19 -9.09
C GLY A 189 -0.90 14.67 -10.15
N VAL A 190 0.28 14.04 -10.21
CA VAL A 190 1.32 14.30 -11.21
C VAL A 190 1.88 12.98 -11.72
N LEU A 191 2.24 12.91 -13.01
CA LEU A 191 3.01 11.77 -13.53
C LEU A 191 4.41 11.75 -12.93
N ARG A 192 5.03 10.57 -12.88
CA ARG A 192 6.40 10.38 -12.39
C ARG A 192 7.40 11.27 -13.11
N SER A 193 7.25 11.45 -14.42
CA SER A 193 8.10 12.33 -15.24
C SER A 193 7.99 13.82 -14.88
N ALA A 194 6.88 14.24 -14.28
CA ALA A 194 6.62 15.61 -13.86
C ALA A 194 6.79 15.81 -12.34
N LEU A 195 7.15 14.75 -11.61
CA LEU A 195 7.34 14.81 -10.16
C LEU A 195 8.52 15.71 -9.82
N LYS A 196 8.34 16.54 -8.79
CA LYS A 196 9.36 17.42 -8.23
C LYS A 196 9.67 16.94 -6.79
N PRO A 197 10.66 16.04 -6.60
CA PRO A 197 10.91 15.40 -5.29
C PRO A 197 11.27 16.41 -4.20
N ASP A 198 11.91 17.53 -4.57
CA ASP A 198 12.24 18.67 -3.70
C ASP A 198 11.02 19.36 -3.08
N ARG A 199 9.80 19.04 -3.54
CA ARG A 199 8.53 19.54 -2.97
C ARG A 199 7.89 18.59 -1.97
N LEU A 200 8.34 17.34 -1.90
CA LEU A 200 7.89 16.37 -0.91
C LEU A 200 8.46 16.72 0.47
N ARG A 201 7.69 16.45 1.51
CA ARG A 201 8.02 16.83 2.88
C ARG A 201 7.65 15.69 3.84
N PRO A 202 8.43 15.47 4.93
CA PRO A 202 8.12 14.47 5.95
C PRO A 202 6.65 14.52 6.42
N GLY A 203 6.00 13.37 6.51
CA GLY A 203 4.58 13.23 6.88
C GLY A 203 3.58 13.50 5.75
N ASP A 204 4.03 13.80 4.52
CA ASP A 204 3.13 13.77 3.35
C ASP A 204 2.64 12.35 3.09
N VAL A 205 1.34 12.21 2.84
CA VAL A 205 0.72 10.93 2.44
C VAL A 205 0.81 10.81 0.93
N LEU A 206 1.32 9.66 0.48
CA LEU A 206 1.54 9.33 -0.91
C LEU A 206 0.52 8.28 -1.35
N PHE A 207 -0.21 8.57 -2.42
CA PHE A 207 -0.96 7.58 -3.18
C PHE A 207 -0.23 7.31 -4.48
N PHE A 208 0.30 6.09 -4.61
CA PHE A 208 0.99 5.60 -5.78
C PHE A 208 -0.04 5.19 -6.84
N LEU A 209 0.04 5.84 -7.99
CA LEU A 209 -0.93 5.68 -9.07
C LEU A 209 -0.39 4.75 -10.15
N ALA A 210 -1.26 3.92 -10.68
CA ALA A 210 -1.01 3.06 -11.83
C ALA A 210 -2.13 3.24 -12.87
N GLU A 211 -1.77 3.24 -14.15
CA GLU A 211 -2.72 3.34 -15.24
C GLU A 211 -3.71 2.17 -15.21
N GLY A 212 -5.01 2.45 -15.35
CA GLY A 212 -6.06 1.42 -15.41
C GLY A 212 -6.34 0.69 -14.10
N TYR A 213 -5.56 0.91 -13.03
CA TYR A 213 -5.66 0.11 -11.81
C TYR A 213 -6.96 0.34 -11.03
N ASN A 214 -7.70 -0.73 -10.74
CA ASN A 214 -8.86 -0.77 -9.84
C ASN A 214 -9.95 0.30 -10.10
N LEU A 215 -10.11 0.72 -11.37
CA LEU A 215 -11.05 1.79 -11.76
C LEU A 215 -12.53 1.39 -11.71
N GLU A 216 -12.82 0.10 -11.57
CA GLU A 216 -14.18 -0.43 -11.37
C GLU A 216 -14.64 -0.24 -9.93
N ALA A 217 -13.73 -0.36 -8.96
CA ALA A 217 -14.05 -0.23 -7.55
C ALA A 217 -13.97 1.22 -7.08
N ASP A 218 -12.93 1.97 -7.48
CA ASP A 218 -12.70 3.35 -7.04
C ASP A 218 -12.52 4.34 -8.19
N SER A 219 -12.86 5.61 -7.96
CA SER A 219 -12.66 6.66 -8.97
C SER A 219 -11.18 7.01 -9.15
N PRO A 220 -10.73 7.33 -10.37
CA PRO A 220 -9.34 7.71 -10.62
C PRO A 220 -8.97 8.98 -9.84
N LEU A 221 -7.72 9.06 -9.40
CA LEU A 221 -7.18 10.27 -8.77
C LEU A 221 -6.48 11.21 -9.75
N LEU A 222 -6.09 10.70 -10.91
CA LEU A 222 -5.49 11.46 -11.99
C LEU A 222 -6.13 11.02 -13.31
N VAL A 223 -6.48 12.01 -14.13
CA VAL A 223 -6.85 11.83 -15.53
C VAL A 223 -5.96 12.76 -16.33
N GLN A 224 -5.16 12.21 -17.24
CA GLN A 224 -4.24 12.97 -18.06
C GLN A 224 -4.21 12.36 -19.46
N ASP A 225 -4.40 13.20 -20.48
CA ASP A 225 -4.38 12.79 -21.89
C ASP A 225 -5.34 11.62 -22.19
N GLY A 226 -6.49 11.59 -21.51
CA GLY A 226 -7.50 10.52 -21.62
C GLY A 226 -7.20 9.27 -20.81
N LEU A 227 -5.97 9.11 -20.30
CA LEU A 227 -5.57 8.00 -19.44
C LEU A 227 -6.06 8.24 -18.01
N ARG A 228 -6.48 7.15 -17.34
CA ARG A 228 -7.07 7.17 -16.00
C ARG A 228 -6.18 6.38 -15.06
N TYR A 229 -5.81 6.99 -13.93
CA TYR A 229 -4.90 6.38 -12.98
C TYR A 229 -5.59 6.17 -11.63
N GLY A 230 -5.60 4.92 -11.17
CA GLY A 230 -6.11 4.52 -9.87
C GLY A 230 -4.98 4.26 -8.88
N VAL A 231 -5.32 4.19 -7.60
CA VAL A 231 -4.35 3.97 -6.53
C VAL A 231 -4.12 2.48 -6.36
N TRP A 232 -2.87 2.04 -6.51
CA TRP A 232 -2.49 0.65 -6.26
C TRP A 232 -1.81 0.46 -4.90
N HIS A 233 -1.16 1.50 -4.38
CA HIS A 233 -0.43 1.44 -3.11
C HIS A 233 -0.37 2.81 -2.41
N THR A 234 -0.05 2.82 -1.12
CA THR A 234 0.05 4.04 -0.31
C THR A 234 1.24 4.02 0.63
N GLY A 235 1.79 5.20 0.94
CA GLY A 235 2.89 5.37 1.89
C GLY A 235 2.93 6.76 2.51
N LEU A 236 3.95 7.00 3.35
CA LEU A 236 4.22 8.28 3.98
C LEU A 236 5.66 8.70 3.69
N VAL A 237 5.88 9.96 3.32
CA VAL A 237 7.26 10.49 3.24
C VAL A 237 7.84 10.46 4.65
N HIS A 238 8.90 9.67 4.83
CA HIS A 238 9.60 9.56 6.09
C HIS A 238 10.56 10.74 6.26
N HIS A 239 11.51 10.86 5.34
CA HIS A 239 12.53 11.89 5.34
C HIS A 239 13.05 12.14 3.92
N VAL A 240 13.85 13.19 3.78
CA VAL A 240 14.59 13.53 2.56
C VAL A 240 16.05 13.70 2.94
N GLU A 241 16.94 12.95 2.31
CA GLU A 241 18.38 12.96 2.58
C GLU A 241 19.14 12.99 1.25
N GLY A 242 20.06 13.94 1.09
CA GLY A 242 20.86 14.06 -0.14
C GLY A 242 20.03 14.27 -1.42
N GLY A 243 18.80 14.77 -1.32
CA GLY A 243 17.86 14.89 -2.45
C GLY A 243 17.04 13.62 -2.72
N GLN A 244 17.38 12.49 -2.10
CA GLN A 244 16.60 11.27 -2.14
C GLN A 244 15.42 11.35 -1.17
N VAL A 245 14.25 10.93 -1.62
CA VAL A 245 13.05 10.81 -0.77
C VAL A 245 12.94 9.38 -0.28
N PHE A 246 12.75 9.21 1.02
CA PHE A 246 12.50 7.91 1.64
C PHE A 246 11.06 7.83 2.12
N VAL A 247 10.44 6.67 1.89
CA VAL A 247 9.03 6.43 2.18
C VAL A 247 8.91 5.29 3.17
N ILE A 248 8.13 5.49 4.22
CA ILE A 248 7.65 4.40 5.07
C ILE A 248 6.32 3.86 4.52
N HIS A 249 6.24 2.55 4.31
CA HIS A 249 5.03 1.89 3.84
C HIS A 249 5.02 0.40 4.24
N ALA A 250 3.82 -0.19 4.33
CA ALA A 250 3.68 -1.64 4.39
C ALA A 250 3.87 -2.20 2.97
N ARG A 251 5.02 -2.83 2.67
CA ARG A 251 5.37 -3.34 1.35
C ARG A 251 4.50 -4.57 1.01
N PRO A 252 3.73 -4.55 -0.09
CA PRO A 252 2.90 -5.69 -0.46
C PRO A 252 3.70 -7.00 -0.55
N GLY A 253 3.27 -8.01 0.22
CA GLY A 253 3.88 -9.34 0.24
C GLY A 253 5.10 -9.49 1.15
N ASP A 254 5.41 -8.50 1.99
CA ASP A 254 6.59 -8.52 2.86
C ASP A 254 6.29 -7.84 4.21
N GLU A 255 6.92 -6.71 4.55
CA GLU A 255 6.74 -6.04 5.85
C GLU A 255 6.69 -4.51 5.73
N VAL A 256 6.48 -3.83 6.86
CA VAL A 256 6.63 -2.37 6.93
C VAL A 256 8.11 -2.00 6.89
N VAL A 257 8.49 -1.24 5.87
CA VAL A 257 9.86 -0.84 5.58
C VAL A 257 9.96 0.66 5.35
N ILE A 258 11.19 1.19 5.48
CA ILE A 258 11.58 2.47 4.91
C ILE A 258 12.47 2.17 3.70
N GLN A 259 12.10 2.66 2.53
CA GLN A 259 12.91 2.52 1.32
C GLN A 259 12.90 3.79 0.46
N PRO A 260 13.88 3.97 -0.43
CA PRO A 260 13.87 5.03 -1.43
C PRO A 260 12.56 5.04 -2.25
N LEU A 261 12.05 6.24 -2.54
CA LEU A 261 10.88 6.44 -3.40
C LEU A 261 11.08 5.79 -4.78
N ASP A 262 12.30 5.79 -5.29
CA ASP A 262 12.62 5.24 -6.62
C ASP A 262 12.50 3.72 -6.70
N ASP A 263 12.61 3.03 -5.57
CA ASP A 263 12.44 1.58 -5.43
C ASP A 263 10.95 1.18 -5.37
N ILE A 264 10.03 2.16 -5.38
CA ILE A 264 8.59 1.93 -5.43
C ILE A 264 8.12 2.20 -6.85
N TRP A 265 7.42 1.22 -7.45
CA TRP A 265 6.87 1.36 -8.79
C TRP A 265 5.62 2.27 -8.81
N PHE A 266 5.53 3.21 -9.74
CA PHE A 266 4.34 4.02 -9.97
C PHE A 266 4.44 4.78 -11.29
N ASP A 267 3.30 5.04 -11.92
CA ASP A 267 3.19 5.90 -13.11
C ASP A 267 2.97 7.35 -12.72
N GLY A 268 2.26 7.57 -11.62
CA GLY A 268 1.96 8.89 -11.07
C GLY A 268 1.84 8.88 -9.55
N LEU A 269 1.79 10.08 -8.97
CA LEU A 269 1.73 10.29 -7.54
C LEU A 269 0.64 11.31 -7.22
N TYR A 270 -0.21 10.99 -6.24
CA TYR A 270 -1.11 11.96 -5.63
C TYR A 270 -0.70 12.19 -4.18
N VAL A 271 -0.39 13.43 -3.84
CA VAL A 271 0.18 13.78 -2.53
C VAL A 271 -0.83 14.54 -1.70
N LEU A 272 -1.08 14.06 -0.49
CA LEU A 272 -1.88 14.75 0.53
C LEU A 272 -0.96 15.27 1.64
N ARG A 273 -1.23 16.48 2.11
CA ARG A 273 -0.50 17.13 3.19
C ARG A 273 -1.48 17.65 4.24
N LYS A 274 -1.24 17.30 5.51
CA LYS A 274 -1.88 17.97 6.63
C LYS A 274 -1.26 19.35 6.84
N PRO A 275 -2.06 20.38 7.15
CA PRO A 275 -1.51 21.66 7.56
C PRO A 275 -0.71 21.47 8.86
N CYS A 276 0.26 22.36 9.03
CA CYS A 276 0.79 22.71 10.33
C CYS A 276 -0.26 23.64 10.97
#